data_AF-A0A1T4PA18-F1
#
_entry.id   AF-A0A1T4PA18-F1
#
_cell.length_a   1.000
_cell.length_b   1.000
_cell.length_c   1.000
_cell.angle_alpha   90.00
_cell.angle_beta   90.00
_cell.angle_gamma   90.00
#
_symmetry.space_group_name_H-M   'P 1'
#
loop_
_entity.id
_entity.type
_entity.pdbx_description
1 polymer ?
#
loop_
_entity_poly.entity_id
_entity_poly.type
_entity_poly.pdbx_seq_one_letter_code
_entity_poly.pdbx_strand_id
1 'polypeptide(L)'
;MNQSIFEKEGLSVPTTYKELVDVCNSFREKGYENPIMGFSKDEKTSLFTLTIYPYFCETVAKDAEAVKKLNSLNTSAGEYMRPSLERITKFMQEGCINLNACDKIEDNYEAVILRFFEGDIPMMTCSGDTVSGTKKRESRSEAFIAKPFTYTFVPIPISDEGAIFLDMSNLQFSVNKDSANLNMANEFMRFLITSKELSEMAQNKGLMSPTKDLSFNSMYAAFGNVPESKILSPEEIGLTDDAILQLRMAVYNVGTGKMTIDEAIGAYGSFTK
;
A
#
# COMPACT_ATOMS: atom_id res chain seq x y z
N MET A 1 0.25 -5.43 -10.58
CA MET A 1 0.56 -5.15 -11.99
C MET A 1 0.18 -6.34 -12.85
N ASN A 2 -0.56 -6.14 -13.95
CA ASN A 2 -0.87 -7.18 -14.93
C ASN A 2 0.32 -7.33 -15.90
N GLN A 3 1.19 -8.31 -15.66
CA GLN A 3 2.42 -8.48 -16.43
C GLN A 3 2.14 -8.75 -17.91
N SER A 4 1.07 -9.50 -18.22
CA SER A 4 0.69 -9.79 -19.60
C SER A 4 0.31 -8.54 -20.39
N ILE A 5 -0.30 -7.52 -19.76
CA ILE A 5 -0.53 -6.22 -20.39
C ILE A 5 0.79 -5.49 -20.64
N PHE A 6 1.68 -5.45 -19.65
CA PHE A 6 3.00 -4.80 -19.79
C PHE A 6 3.81 -5.42 -20.93
N GLU A 7 3.87 -6.76 -21.00
CA GLU A 7 4.55 -7.50 -22.07
C GLU A 7 3.92 -7.23 -23.44
N LYS A 8 2.59 -7.30 -23.54
CA LYS A 8 1.85 -7.01 -24.78
C LYS A 8 2.15 -5.62 -25.32
N GLU A 9 2.27 -4.64 -24.44
CA GLU A 9 2.52 -3.25 -24.81
C GLU A 9 4.01 -2.87 -24.85
N GLY A 10 4.92 -3.82 -24.60
CA GLY A 10 6.36 -3.59 -24.60
C GLY A 10 6.83 -2.60 -23.53
N LEU A 11 6.19 -2.61 -22.35
CA LEU A 11 6.48 -1.70 -21.25
C LEU A 11 7.13 -2.44 -20.07
N SER A 12 8.04 -1.76 -19.37
CA SER A 12 8.66 -2.25 -18.15
C SER A 12 7.88 -1.82 -16.91
N VAL A 13 7.96 -2.61 -15.85
CA VAL A 13 7.42 -2.24 -14.53
C VAL A 13 8.18 -1.00 -14.01
N PRO A 14 7.48 0.08 -13.62
CA PRO A 14 8.14 1.30 -13.17
C PRO A 14 8.76 1.13 -11.79
N THR A 15 9.93 1.71 -11.59
CA THR A 15 10.70 1.68 -10.35
C THR A 15 10.83 3.06 -9.69
N THR A 16 10.55 4.13 -10.44
CA THR A 16 10.54 5.52 -9.96
C THR A 16 9.22 6.22 -10.27
N TYR A 17 8.94 7.34 -9.58
CA TYR A 17 7.73 8.12 -9.85
C TYR A 17 7.65 8.62 -11.29
N LYS A 18 8.79 9.05 -11.84
CA LYS A 18 8.87 9.48 -13.25
C LYS A 18 8.51 8.34 -14.20
N GLU A 19 9.08 7.15 -14.00
CA GLU A 19 8.75 5.97 -14.81
C GLU A 19 7.28 5.60 -14.67
N LEU A 20 6.69 5.70 -13.47
CA LEU A 20 5.28 5.42 -13.27
C LEU A 20 4.39 6.33 -14.11
N VAL A 21 4.67 7.64 -14.11
CA VAL A 21 3.95 8.62 -14.92
C VAL A 21 4.16 8.37 -16.42
N ASP A 22 5.39 8.11 -16.85
CA ASP A 22 5.73 7.83 -18.25
C ASP A 22 5.02 6.55 -18.76
N VAL A 23 4.96 5.50 -17.93
CA VAL A 23 4.22 4.27 -18.22
C VAL A 23 2.72 4.52 -18.30
N CYS A 24 2.14 5.29 -17.37
CA CYS A 24 0.72 5.68 -17.43
C CYS A 24 0.38 6.46 -18.70
N ASN A 25 1.25 7.40 -19.10
CA ASN A 25 1.13 8.13 -20.37
C ASN A 25 1.09 7.16 -21.55
N SER A 26 2.05 6.22 -21.63
CA SER A 26 2.09 5.25 -22.72
C SER A 26 0.85 4.36 -22.76
N PHE A 27 0.34 3.91 -21.61
CA PHE A 27 -0.90 3.15 -21.55
C PHE A 27 -2.09 3.96 -22.08
N ARG A 28 -2.22 5.24 -21.74
CA ARG A 28 -3.29 6.09 -22.27
C ARG A 28 -3.18 6.28 -23.79
N GLU A 29 -1.98 6.49 -24.32
CA GLU A 29 -1.74 6.58 -25.76
C GLU A 29 -2.14 5.30 -26.51
N LYS A 30 -2.05 4.15 -25.83
CA LYS A 30 -2.47 2.83 -26.31
C LYS A 30 -3.95 2.51 -26.06
N GLY A 31 -4.72 3.45 -25.54
CA GLY A 31 -6.18 3.33 -25.35
C GLY A 31 -6.61 2.75 -24.00
N TYR A 32 -5.71 2.58 -23.04
CA TYR A 32 -6.09 2.20 -21.67
C TYR A 32 -6.56 3.44 -20.92
N GLU A 33 -7.87 3.63 -20.79
CA GLU A 33 -8.47 4.79 -20.12
C GLU A 33 -8.06 4.94 -18.65
N ASN A 34 -7.79 3.81 -17.98
CA ASN A 34 -7.49 3.75 -16.55
C ASN A 34 -6.18 2.97 -16.33
N PRO A 35 -5.00 3.60 -16.50
CA PRO A 35 -3.72 2.92 -16.27
C PRO A 35 -3.58 2.38 -14.84
N ILE A 36 -4.06 3.15 -13.87
CA ILE A 36 -4.11 2.79 -12.45
C ILE A 36 -5.55 2.92 -11.94
N MET A 37 -6.03 1.88 -11.27
CA MET A 37 -7.27 1.92 -10.50
C MET A 37 -7.03 1.55 -9.04
N GLY A 38 -8.01 1.85 -8.18
CA GLY A 38 -7.98 1.50 -6.78
C GLY A 38 -9.29 1.85 -6.08
N PHE A 39 -9.51 1.28 -4.91
CA PHE A 39 -10.64 1.67 -4.08
C PHE A 39 -10.50 3.12 -3.61
N SER A 40 -11.58 3.90 -3.56
CA SER A 40 -11.53 5.35 -3.29
C SER A 40 -12.50 5.84 -2.20
N LYS A 41 -13.35 4.97 -1.63
CA LYS A 41 -14.50 5.41 -0.82
C LYS A 41 -14.23 5.63 0.67
N ASP A 42 -13.15 5.08 1.23
CA ASP A 42 -12.82 5.20 2.65
C ASP A 42 -11.36 5.64 2.83
N GLU A 43 -11.13 6.53 3.79
CA GLU A 43 -9.84 7.17 4.02
C GLU A 43 -8.75 6.18 4.41
N LYS A 44 -9.05 5.11 5.13
CA LYS A 44 -8.03 4.20 5.67
C LYS A 44 -7.38 3.37 4.58
N THR A 45 -8.16 3.02 3.57
CA THR A 45 -7.75 2.01 2.58
C THR A 45 -7.93 2.46 1.14
N SER A 46 -8.31 3.72 0.94
CA SER A 46 -8.32 4.31 -0.39
C SER A 46 -6.92 4.32 -1.02
N LEU A 47 -6.93 4.36 -2.35
CA LEU A 47 -5.75 4.54 -3.18
C LEU A 47 -4.93 5.77 -2.76
N PHE A 48 -5.57 6.81 -2.21
CA PHE A 48 -4.89 8.01 -1.73
C PHE A 48 -3.96 7.68 -0.55
N THR A 49 -4.50 7.05 0.48
CA THR A 49 -3.73 6.64 1.66
C THR A 49 -2.70 5.57 1.33
N LEU A 50 -3.09 4.54 0.57
CA LEU A 50 -2.19 3.45 0.19
C LEU A 50 -0.97 3.94 -0.61
N THR A 51 -1.17 4.98 -1.43
CA THR A 51 -0.10 5.58 -2.23
C THR A 51 0.81 6.48 -1.39
N ILE A 52 0.25 7.25 -0.45
CA ILE A 52 0.96 8.38 0.19
C ILE A 52 1.51 8.05 1.55
N TYR A 53 0.91 7.12 2.29
CA TYR A 53 1.36 6.81 3.64
C TYR A 53 2.86 6.42 3.71
N PRO A 54 3.41 5.58 2.80
CA PRO A 54 4.85 5.32 2.77
C PRO A 54 5.70 6.58 2.56
N TYR A 55 5.26 7.48 1.66
CA TYR A 55 5.94 8.75 1.38
C TYR A 55 5.94 9.70 2.58
N PHE A 56 4.84 9.74 3.33
CA PHE A 56 4.77 10.51 4.57
C PHE A 56 5.73 9.94 5.63
N CYS A 57 5.76 8.64 5.82
CA CYS A 57 6.70 7.99 6.74
C CYS A 57 8.15 8.35 6.39
N GLU A 58 8.52 8.28 5.12
CA GLU A 58 9.85 8.72 4.64
C GLU A 58 10.13 10.20 4.99
N THR A 59 9.15 11.08 4.80
CA THR A 59 9.28 12.52 5.07
C THR A 59 9.67 12.81 6.53
N VAL A 60 9.16 12.02 7.48
CA VAL A 60 9.33 12.28 8.92
C VAL A 60 10.27 11.30 9.63
N ALA A 61 10.71 10.23 8.95
CA ALA A 61 11.46 9.13 9.56
C ALA A 61 12.73 9.56 10.31
N LYS A 62 13.34 10.69 9.92
CA LYS A 62 14.58 11.22 10.51
C LYS A 62 14.38 12.47 11.37
N ASP A 63 13.13 12.88 11.62
CA ASP A 63 12.80 14.09 12.40
C ASP A 63 11.95 13.73 13.63
N ALA A 64 12.64 13.40 14.74
CA ALA A 64 11.99 13.03 15.98
C ALA A 64 11.13 14.16 16.59
N GLU A 65 11.49 15.43 16.36
CA GLU A 65 10.69 16.56 16.84
C GLU A 65 9.43 16.74 15.99
N ALA A 66 9.48 16.49 14.68
CA ALA A 66 8.29 16.40 13.85
C ALA A 66 7.34 15.32 14.36
N VAL A 67 7.85 14.11 14.59
CA VAL A 67 7.04 12.98 15.10
C VAL A 67 6.40 13.34 16.43
N LYS A 68 7.14 13.95 17.36
CA LYS A 68 6.59 14.39 18.65
C LYS A 68 5.47 15.41 18.49
N LYS A 69 5.64 16.41 17.61
CA LYS A 69 4.59 17.40 17.33
C LYS A 69 3.36 16.76 16.71
N LEU A 70 3.56 15.87 15.74
CA LEU A 70 2.50 15.11 15.07
C LEU A 70 1.69 14.31 16.09
N ASN A 71 2.37 13.53 16.93
CA ASN A 71 1.73 12.70 17.96
C ASN A 71 1.00 13.52 19.04
N SER A 72 1.47 14.74 19.33
CA SER A 72 0.77 15.66 20.25
C SER A 72 -0.41 16.39 19.62
N LEU A 73 -0.71 16.12 18.34
CA LEU A 73 -1.74 16.81 17.54
C LEU A 73 -1.56 18.34 17.54
N ASN A 74 -0.32 18.81 17.62
CA ASN A 74 -0.01 20.24 17.56
C ASN A 74 -0.36 20.76 16.16
N THR A 75 -1.21 21.79 16.06
CA THR A 75 -1.68 22.32 14.78
C THR A 75 -0.55 22.75 13.83
N SER A 76 0.59 23.23 14.37
CA SER A 76 1.77 23.56 13.55
C SER A 76 2.39 22.35 12.86
N ALA A 77 2.10 21.13 13.31
CA ALA A 77 2.58 19.91 12.69
C ALA A 77 1.90 19.61 11.34
N GLY A 78 0.79 20.29 11.02
CA GLY A 78 0.12 20.13 9.73
C GLY A 78 1.05 20.37 8.54
N GLU A 79 2.03 21.28 8.67
CA GLU A 79 3.01 21.57 7.62
C GLU A 79 3.87 20.34 7.23
N TYR A 80 4.08 19.38 8.13
CA TYR A 80 4.78 18.13 7.78
C TYR A 80 3.98 17.26 6.80
N MET A 81 2.67 17.48 6.65
CA MET A 81 1.86 16.80 5.63
C MET A 81 2.01 17.43 4.24
N ARG A 82 2.50 18.68 4.12
CA ARG A 82 2.54 19.42 2.86
C ARG A 82 3.19 18.65 1.71
N PRO A 83 4.39 18.02 1.87
CA PRO A 83 4.99 17.25 0.78
C PRO A 83 4.10 16.11 0.29
N SER A 84 3.39 15.45 1.22
CA SER A 84 2.47 14.36 0.92
C SER A 84 1.20 14.85 0.20
N LEU A 85 0.65 15.99 0.63
CA LEU A 85 -0.53 16.61 0.01
C LEU A 85 -0.23 17.17 -1.39
N GLU A 86 0.96 17.73 -1.60
CA GLU A 86 1.42 18.15 -2.92
C GLU A 86 1.64 16.94 -3.83
N ARG A 87 2.25 15.86 -3.31
CA ARG A 87 2.49 14.64 -4.08
C ARG A 87 1.19 13.97 -4.54
N ILE A 88 0.17 13.86 -3.67
CA ILE A 88 -1.12 13.29 -4.08
C ILE A 88 -1.84 14.17 -5.09
N THR A 89 -1.81 15.48 -4.90
CA THR A 89 -2.40 16.44 -5.83
C THR A 89 -1.76 16.31 -7.21
N LYS A 90 -0.43 16.27 -7.27
CA LYS A 90 0.31 16.03 -8.51
C LYS A 90 -0.07 14.69 -9.12
N PHE A 91 -0.04 13.61 -8.35
CA PHE A 91 -0.36 12.27 -8.85
C PHE A 91 -1.76 12.17 -9.46
N MET A 92 -2.74 12.85 -8.88
CA MET A 92 -4.10 12.96 -9.44
C MET A 92 -4.14 13.81 -10.72
N GLN A 93 -3.35 14.88 -10.81
CA GLN A 93 -3.27 15.76 -11.98
C GLN A 93 -2.56 15.12 -13.18
N GLU A 94 -1.62 14.19 -12.97
CA GLU A 94 -0.93 13.43 -14.04
C GLU A 94 -1.87 12.48 -14.81
N GLY A 95 -3.16 12.44 -14.45
CA GLY A 95 -4.21 11.69 -15.15
C GLY A 95 -4.07 10.17 -15.08
N CYS A 96 -3.20 9.66 -14.20
CA CYS A 96 -2.94 8.21 -14.06
C CYS A 96 -4.15 7.45 -13.52
N ILE A 97 -5.05 8.16 -12.85
CA ILE A 97 -6.24 7.65 -12.17
C ILE A 97 -7.46 8.42 -12.64
N ASN A 98 -8.53 7.70 -12.94
CA ASN A 98 -9.86 8.26 -13.13
C ASN A 98 -10.69 7.98 -11.88
N LEU A 99 -10.94 9.01 -11.07
CA LEU A 99 -11.65 8.84 -9.80
C LEU A 99 -13.08 8.32 -9.98
N ASN A 100 -13.78 8.75 -11.03
CA ASN A 100 -15.14 8.27 -11.33
C ASN A 100 -15.17 6.76 -11.65
N ALA A 101 -14.09 6.22 -12.24
CA ALA A 101 -13.97 4.79 -12.47
C ALA A 101 -13.66 4.05 -11.17
N CYS A 102 -12.78 4.60 -10.33
CA CYS A 102 -12.45 4.07 -9.01
C CYS A 102 -13.66 4.03 -8.05
N ASP A 103 -14.52 5.05 -8.10
CA ASP A 103 -15.73 5.15 -7.27
C ASP A 103 -16.77 4.06 -7.55
N LYS A 104 -16.62 3.31 -8.64
CA LYS A 104 -17.46 2.13 -8.91
C LYS A 104 -17.04 0.91 -8.12
N ILE A 105 -15.84 0.90 -7.55
CA ILE A 105 -15.36 -0.21 -6.71
C ILE A 105 -16.07 -0.13 -5.36
N GLU A 106 -16.72 -1.22 -4.96
CA GLU A 106 -17.59 -1.24 -3.78
C GLU A 106 -16.81 -1.36 -2.48
N ASP A 107 -15.75 -2.16 -2.48
CA ASP A 107 -14.91 -2.43 -1.31
C ASP A 107 -13.43 -2.65 -1.68
N ASN A 108 -12.55 -2.52 -0.69
CA ASN A 108 -11.09 -2.57 -0.83
C ASN A 108 -10.51 -4.00 -0.90
N TYR A 109 -11.35 -5.03 -0.90
CA TYR A 109 -10.93 -6.41 -0.74
C TYR A 109 -11.49 -7.31 -1.86
N GLU A 110 -12.80 -7.59 -1.88
CA GLU A 110 -13.40 -8.42 -2.90
C GLU A 110 -13.57 -7.69 -4.24
N ALA A 111 -14.24 -6.54 -4.24
CA ALA A 111 -14.52 -5.80 -5.47
C ALA A 111 -13.24 -5.35 -6.19
N VAL A 112 -12.22 -4.88 -5.44
CA VAL A 112 -10.94 -4.45 -6.03
C VAL A 112 -10.21 -5.61 -6.73
N ILE A 113 -10.22 -6.81 -6.14
CA ILE A 113 -9.56 -8.00 -6.72
C ILE A 113 -10.32 -8.45 -7.97
N LEU A 114 -11.64 -8.59 -7.87
CA LEU A 114 -12.45 -9.03 -9.00
C LEU A 114 -12.36 -8.04 -10.17
N ARG A 115 -12.36 -6.73 -9.88
CA ARG A 115 -12.13 -5.70 -10.90
C ARG A 115 -10.78 -5.88 -11.60
N PHE A 116 -9.71 -6.15 -10.87
CA PHE A 116 -8.39 -6.39 -11.50
C PHE A 116 -8.40 -7.66 -12.37
N PHE A 117 -9.11 -8.70 -11.95
CA PHE A 117 -9.22 -9.98 -12.66
C PHE A 117 -10.09 -9.96 -13.92
N GLU A 118 -10.80 -8.87 -14.21
CA GLU A 118 -11.34 -8.63 -15.55
C GLU A 118 -10.22 -8.51 -16.61
N GLY A 119 -8.97 -8.24 -16.19
CA GLY A 119 -7.78 -8.39 -17.02
C GLY A 119 -7.56 -7.29 -18.05
N ASP A 120 -8.30 -6.19 -17.95
CA ASP A 120 -8.25 -4.99 -18.81
C ASP A 120 -7.54 -3.80 -18.15
N ILE A 121 -7.24 -3.88 -16.84
CA ILE A 121 -6.55 -2.83 -16.09
C ILE A 121 -5.06 -3.15 -15.92
N PRO A 122 -4.14 -2.26 -16.35
CA PRO A 122 -2.70 -2.50 -16.23
C PRO A 122 -2.24 -2.58 -14.76
N MET A 123 -2.73 -1.67 -13.91
CA MET A 123 -2.27 -1.52 -12.53
C MET A 123 -3.44 -1.30 -11.57
N MET A 124 -3.42 -1.98 -10.42
CA MET A 124 -4.40 -1.84 -9.36
C MET A 124 -3.68 -1.58 -8.04
N THR A 125 -4.05 -0.53 -7.33
CA THR A 125 -3.59 -0.28 -5.96
C THR A 125 -4.45 -1.09 -4.99
N CYS A 126 -3.81 -1.76 -4.03
CA CYS A 126 -4.49 -2.51 -2.99
C CYS A 126 -3.69 -2.52 -1.69
N SER A 127 -4.33 -2.88 -0.58
CA SER A 127 -3.62 -3.10 0.68
C SER A 127 -2.87 -4.44 0.65
N GLY A 128 -1.96 -4.64 1.61
CA GLY A 128 -1.28 -5.92 1.79
C GLY A 128 -2.23 -7.09 2.06
N ASP A 129 -3.36 -6.82 2.74
CA ASP A 129 -4.37 -7.84 3.02
C ASP A 129 -5.01 -8.39 1.74
N THR A 130 -5.26 -7.52 0.76
CA THR A 130 -5.87 -7.89 -0.53
C THR A 130 -5.10 -9.02 -1.22
N VAL A 131 -3.78 -9.11 -1.01
CA VAL A 131 -2.93 -10.18 -1.57
C VAL A 131 -3.41 -11.56 -1.14
N SER A 132 -3.71 -11.73 0.16
CA SER A 132 -4.22 -13.01 0.71
C SER A 132 -5.54 -13.47 0.07
N GLY A 133 -6.32 -12.53 -0.45
CA GLY A 133 -7.62 -12.79 -1.07
C GLY A 133 -7.54 -13.25 -2.52
N THR A 134 -6.41 -13.00 -3.21
CA THR A 134 -6.29 -13.16 -4.66
C THR A 134 -6.47 -14.59 -5.14
N LYS A 135 -5.73 -15.54 -4.55
CA LYS A 135 -5.84 -16.98 -4.89
C LYS A 135 -7.28 -17.50 -4.83
N LYS A 136 -8.08 -17.04 -3.85
CA LYS A 136 -9.50 -17.42 -3.74
C LYS A 136 -10.36 -16.80 -4.84
N ARG A 137 -10.02 -15.62 -5.34
CA ARG A 137 -10.79 -14.90 -6.37
C ARG A 137 -10.37 -15.28 -7.79
N GLU A 138 -9.19 -15.84 -8.00
CA GLU A 138 -8.80 -16.45 -9.29
C GLU A 138 -9.85 -17.48 -9.72
N SER A 139 -10.35 -18.30 -8.78
CA SER A 139 -11.40 -19.30 -9.06
C SER A 139 -12.83 -18.75 -9.07
N ARG A 140 -13.00 -17.42 -8.97
CA ARG A 140 -14.33 -16.76 -8.95
C ARG A 140 -14.52 -15.74 -10.07
N SER A 141 -13.45 -15.24 -10.67
CA SER A 141 -13.54 -14.35 -11.83
C SER A 141 -13.70 -15.19 -13.09
N GLU A 142 -14.86 -15.08 -13.73
CA GLU A 142 -15.12 -15.76 -15.01
C GLU A 142 -14.14 -15.30 -16.11
N ALA A 143 -13.80 -14.01 -16.14
CA ALA A 143 -12.83 -13.43 -17.07
C ALA A 143 -11.43 -14.03 -16.88
N PHE A 144 -10.95 -14.11 -15.64
CA PHE A 144 -9.65 -14.72 -15.34
C PHE A 144 -9.62 -16.22 -15.63
N ILE A 145 -10.69 -16.95 -15.32
CA ILE A 145 -10.81 -18.38 -15.64
C ILE A 145 -10.76 -18.59 -17.16
N ALA A 146 -11.49 -17.76 -17.92
CA ALA A 146 -11.53 -17.86 -19.38
C ALA A 146 -10.20 -17.46 -20.03
N LYS A 147 -9.51 -16.46 -19.47
CA LYS A 147 -8.25 -15.94 -19.99
C LYS A 147 -7.29 -15.58 -18.84
N PRO A 148 -6.60 -16.58 -18.26
CA PRO A 148 -5.67 -16.33 -17.18
C PRO A 148 -4.51 -15.46 -17.67
N PHE A 149 -4.01 -14.60 -16.79
CA PHE A 149 -2.85 -13.74 -17.05
C PHE A 149 -1.90 -13.75 -15.86
N THR A 150 -0.63 -13.44 -16.12
CA THR A 150 0.38 -13.36 -15.05
C THR A 150 0.36 -11.97 -14.43
N TYR A 151 0.48 -11.89 -13.11
CA TYR A 151 0.50 -10.64 -12.38
C TYR A 151 1.49 -10.69 -11.21
N THR A 152 1.95 -9.52 -10.78
CA THR A 152 2.89 -9.36 -9.64
C THR A 152 2.47 -8.21 -8.74
N PHE A 153 2.82 -8.30 -7.46
CA PHE A 153 2.73 -7.19 -6.52
C PHE A 153 4.06 -6.45 -6.49
N VAL A 154 3.96 -5.13 -6.49
CA VAL A 154 5.11 -4.23 -6.44
C VAL A 154 4.79 -3.08 -5.49
N PRO A 155 5.78 -2.57 -4.75
CA PRO A 155 5.58 -1.35 -3.97
C PRO A 155 5.39 -0.17 -4.93
N ILE A 156 4.53 0.78 -4.56
CA ILE A 156 4.21 1.93 -5.42
C ILE A 156 5.42 2.88 -5.43
N PRO A 157 6.04 3.19 -6.59
CA PRO A 157 7.20 4.06 -6.66
C PRO A 157 6.79 5.53 -6.60
N ILE A 158 6.22 5.96 -5.47
CA ILE A 158 5.66 7.31 -5.31
C ILE A 158 6.73 8.38 -5.04
N SER A 159 7.90 7.99 -4.53
CA SER A 159 9.04 8.87 -4.31
C SER A 159 9.90 8.97 -5.58
N ASP A 160 10.60 10.08 -5.74
CA ASP A 160 11.47 10.29 -6.91
C ASP A 160 12.67 9.33 -6.88
N GLU A 161 13.07 8.88 -5.68
CA GLU A 161 14.11 7.87 -5.45
C GLU A 161 13.58 6.42 -5.46
N GLY A 162 12.30 6.24 -5.83
CA GLY A 162 11.68 4.94 -6.00
C GLY A 162 10.63 4.59 -4.96
N ALA A 163 10.41 3.29 -4.77
CA ALA A 163 9.38 2.80 -3.86
C ALA A 163 9.87 2.73 -2.41
N ILE A 164 8.94 2.95 -1.49
CA ILE A 164 9.16 2.84 -0.05
C ILE A 164 8.36 1.64 0.44
N PHE A 165 9.03 0.74 1.15
CA PHE A 165 8.38 -0.43 1.75
C PHE A 165 8.18 -0.17 3.24
N LEU A 166 6.93 -0.15 3.68
CA LEU A 166 6.61 -0.12 5.10
C LEU A 166 6.61 -1.54 5.64
N ASP A 167 7.62 -1.87 6.45
CA ASP A 167 7.69 -3.13 7.17
C ASP A 167 6.80 -3.03 8.41
N MET A 168 5.60 -3.61 8.29
CA MET A 168 4.58 -3.58 9.34
C MET A 168 4.08 -4.99 9.59
N SER A 169 4.03 -5.37 10.87
CA SER A 169 3.53 -6.68 11.28
C SER A 169 2.00 -6.73 11.19
N ASN A 170 1.47 -7.48 10.21
CA ASN A 170 0.03 -7.67 10.06
C ASN A 170 -0.55 -8.68 11.08
N LEU A 171 0.17 -9.78 11.32
CA LEU A 171 -0.24 -10.83 12.25
C LEU A 171 0.85 -11.04 13.29
N GLN A 172 0.47 -10.98 14.56
CA GLN A 172 1.38 -11.17 15.69
C GLN A 172 0.87 -12.29 16.59
N PHE A 173 1.81 -13.04 17.16
CA PHE A 173 1.54 -14.10 18.13
C PHE A 173 2.19 -13.73 19.46
N SER A 174 1.39 -13.70 20.52
CA SER A 174 1.84 -13.33 21.86
C SER A 174 1.42 -14.39 22.88
N VAL A 175 2.29 -14.66 23.85
CA VAL A 175 2.02 -15.58 24.95
C VAL A 175 1.57 -14.79 26.17
N ASN A 176 0.41 -15.13 26.73
CA ASN A 176 -0.03 -14.56 28.00
C ASN A 176 0.91 -15.03 29.12
N LYS A 177 1.58 -14.07 29.78
CA LYS A 177 2.52 -14.33 30.90
C LYS A 177 1.88 -15.07 32.08
N ASP A 178 0.56 -14.95 32.23
CA ASP A 178 -0.21 -15.57 33.33
C ASP A 178 -0.90 -16.88 32.87
N SER A 179 -0.51 -17.43 31.72
CA SER A 179 -1.04 -18.71 31.22
C SER A 179 -0.72 -19.87 32.16
N ALA A 180 -1.73 -20.67 32.52
CA ALA A 180 -1.55 -21.91 33.28
C ALA A 180 -0.68 -22.95 32.53
N ASN A 181 -0.51 -22.79 31.21
CA ASN A 181 0.28 -23.68 30.35
C ASN A 181 1.49 -22.96 29.73
N LEU A 182 2.09 -22.01 30.44
CA LEU A 182 3.15 -21.14 29.92
C LEU A 182 4.30 -21.89 29.24
N ASN A 183 4.77 -23.00 29.85
CA ASN A 183 5.84 -23.80 29.26
C ASN A 183 5.45 -24.38 27.89
N MET A 184 4.25 -24.97 27.79
CA MET A 184 3.77 -25.54 26.52
C MET A 184 3.51 -24.45 25.46
N ALA A 185 2.96 -23.31 25.86
CA ALA A 185 2.76 -22.18 24.95
C ALA A 185 4.10 -21.67 24.41
N ASN A 186 5.13 -21.58 25.25
CA ASN A 186 6.48 -21.19 24.81
C ASN A 186 7.14 -22.25 23.91
N GLU A 187 6.97 -23.55 24.20
CA GLU A 187 7.44 -24.61 23.28
C GLU A 187 6.76 -24.51 21.91
N PHE A 188 5.44 -24.27 21.88
CA PHE A 188 4.72 -24.05 20.63
C PHE A 188 5.24 -22.82 19.89
N MET A 189 5.51 -21.72 20.60
CA MET A 189 6.11 -20.53 19.98
C MET A 189 7.48 -20.82 19.39
N ARG A 190 8.35 -21.60 20.06
CA ARG A 190 9.66 -21.98 19.51
C ARG A 190 9.55 -22.77 18.21
N PHE A 191 8.57 -23.66 18.11
CA PHE A 191 8.26 -24.36 16.87
C PHE A 191 7.76 -23.38 15.79
N LEU A 192 6.79 -22.53 16.16
CA LEU A 192 6.14 -21.60 15.25
C LEU A 192 7.12 -20.58 14.64
N ILE A 193 8.06 -20.06 15.41
CA ILE A 193 9.02 -19.02 14.94
C ILE A 193 10.16 -19.58 14.07
N THR A 194 10.17 -20.87 13.78
CA THR A 194 11.15 -21.41 12.82
C THR A 194 10.86 -20.88 11.42
N SER A 195 11.90 -20.61 10.63
CA SER A 195 11.73 -20.07 9.27
C SER A 195 10.86 -20.94 8.38
N LYS A 196 10.92 -22.27 8.56
CA LYS A 196 10.06 -23.21 7.83
C LYS A 196 8.59 -22.95 8.11
N GLU A 197 8.19 -22.95 9.39
CA GLU A 197 6.78 -22.86 9.77
C GLU A 197 6.20 -21.46 9.49
N LEU A 198 6.99 -20.39 9.69
CA LEU A 198 6.58 -19.03 9.32
C LEU A 198 6.39 -18.88 7.81
N SER A 199 7.34 -19.36 7.00
CA SER A 199 7.23 -19.28 5.54
C SER A 199 6.11 -20.16 4.99
N GLU A 200 5.89 -21.35 5.55
CA GLU A 200 4.76 -22.23 5.19
C GLU A 200 3.41 -21.57 5.52
N MET A 201 3.28 -20.93 6.68
CA MET A 201 2.08 -20.17 7.06
C MET A 201 1.86 -18.97 6.13
N ALA A 202 2.91 -18.17 5.88
CA ALA A 202 2.85 -17.01 5.01
C ALA A 202 2.46 -17.39 3.58
N GLN A 203 3.06 -18.45 3.03
CA GLN A 203 2.74 -18.96 1.69
C GLN A 203 1.29 -19.43 1.58
N ASN A 204 0.79 -20.18 2.57
CA ASN A 204 -0.59 -20.65 2.60
C ASN A 204 -1.61 -19.51 2.70
N LYS A 205 -1.25 -18.43 3.39
CA LYS A 205 -2.08 -17.22 3.49
C LYS A 205 -1.87 -16.22 2.37
N GLY A 206 -0.86 -16.40 1.51
CA GLY A 206 -0.49 -15.39 0.51
C GLY A 206 -0.02 -14.08 1.16
N LEU A 207 0.76 -14.18 2.23
CA LEU A 207 1.38 -13.07 2.95
C LEU A 207 2.91 -13.12 2.80
N MET A 208 3.58 -12.03 3.15
CA MET A 208 5.04 -11.98 3.26
C MET A 208 5.49 -12.64 4.57
N SER A 209 6.54 -13.46 4.52
CA SER A 209 7.14 -14.04 5.74
C SER A 209 8.04 -13.00 6.41
N PRO A 210 8.09 -12.94 7.75
CA PRO A 210 9.03 -12.08 8.47
C PRO A 210 10.49 -12.59 8.42
N THR A 211 10.78 -13.62 7.62
CA THR A 211 12.14 -14.17 7.44
C THR A 211 12.95 -13.37 6.43
N LYS A 212 14.28 -13.31 6.60
CA LYS A 212 15.19 -12.64 5.65
C LYS A 212 15.22 -13.27 4.25
N ASP A 213 14.90 -14.55 4.16
CA ASP A 213 14.77 -15.23 2.87
C ASP A 213 13.35 -15.09 2.35
N LEU A 214 13.16 -14.33 1.28
CA LEU A 214 11.89 -14.15 0.57
C LEU A 214 11.84 -14.92 -0.77
N SER A 215 12.87 -15.71 -1.08
CA SER A 215 13.01 -16.40 -2.37
C SER A 215 11.91 -17.44 -2.63
N PHE A 216 11.25 -17.91 -1.57
CA PHE A 216 10.18 -18.90 -1.64
C PHE A 216 8.85 -18.36 -2.20
N ASN A 217 8.68 -17.02 -2.29
CA ASN A 217 7.44 -16.42 -2.79
C ASN A 217 7.70 -15.37 -3.89
N SER A 218 7.64 -15.83 -5.15
CA SER A 218 7.80 -14.97 -6.33
C SER A 218 6.80 -13.81 -6.41
N MET A 219 5.66 -13.92 -5.72
CA MET A 219 4.62 -12.89 -5.66
C MET A 219 5.13 -11.55 -5.10
N TYR A 220 6.13 -11.61 -4.22
CA TYR A 220 6.72 -10.44 -3.56
C TYR A 220 8.17 -10.19 -3.96
N ALA A 221 8.68 -10.84 -5.02
CA ALA A 221 10.08 -10.70 -5.43
C ALA A 221 10.50 -9.23 -5.64
N ALA A 222 9.59 -8.38 -6.11
CA ALA A 222 9.84 -6.95 -6.31
C ALA A 222 10.15 -6.19 -4.99
N PHE A 223 9.66 -6.66 -3.85
CA PHE A 223 9.94 -6.05 -2.54
C PHE A 223 11.39 -6.31 -2.09
N GLY A 224 12.01 -7.42 -2.52
CA GLY A 224 13.42 -7.70 -2.26
C GLY A 224 14.40 -6.77 -2.98
N ASN A 225 13.91 -5.99 -3.96
CA ASN A 225 14.71 -4.99 -4.68
C ASN A 225 14.63 -3.60 -4.06
N VAL A 226 13.79 -3.40 -3.03
CA VAL A 226 13.71 -2.11 -2.32
C VAL A 226 14.99 -1.92 -1.51
N PRO A 227 15.73 -0.81 -1.68
CA PRO A 227 16.94 -0.56 -0.90
C PRO A 227 16.65 -0.56 0.61
N GLU A 228 17.57 -1.07 1.42
CA GLU A 228 17.41 -1.11 2.89
C GLU A 228 17.11 0.28 3.48
N SER A 229 17.67 1.35 2.92
CA SER A 229 17.38 2.74 3.31
C SER A 229 15.96 3.22 3.01
N LYS A 230 15.19 2.45 2.25
CA LYS A 230 13.79 2.69 1.85
C LYS A 230 12.82 1.68 2.48
N ILE A 231 13.32 0.79 3.33
CA ILE A 231 12.51 -0.08 4.19
C ILE A 231 12.34 0.65 5.52
N LEU A 232 11.11 1.02 5.86
CA LEU A 232 10.80 1.80 7.06
C LEU A 232 9.83 1.04 7.95
N SER A 233 10.04 1.11 9.26
CA SER A 233 9.09 0.62 10.25
C SER A 233 8.36 1.80 10.89
N PRO A 234 7.04 1.97 10.66
CA PRO A 234 6.25 2.99 11.36
C PRO A 234 6.29 2.87 12.89
N GLU A 235 6.46 1.64 13.41
CA GLU A 235 6.63 1.39 14.85
C GLU A 235 7.95 1.99 15.37
N GLU A 236 9.04 1.87 14.60
CA GLU A 236 10.34 2.49 14.94
C GLU A 236 10.33 4.01 14.79
N ILE A 237 9.60 4.53 13.79
CA ILE A 237 9.38 5.98 13.63
C ILE A 237 8.60 6.53 14.83
N GLY A 238 7.67 5.73 15.38
CA GLY A 238 6.91 6.08 16.58
C GLY A 238 5.70 6.98 16.30
N LEU A 239 5.14 6.96 15.08
CA LEU A 239 3.89 7.66 14.76
C LEU A 239 2.70 6.98 15.43
N THR A 240 1.83 7.76 16.10
CA THR A 240 0.60 7.22 16.71
C THR A 240 -0.52 7.07 15.69
N ASP A 241 -1.49 6.21 16.00
CA ASP A 241 -2.71 6.04 15.20
C ASP A 241 -3.47 7.36 15.00
N ASP A 242 -3.47 8.24 16.01
CA ASP A 242 -4.13 9.54 15.92
C ASP A 242 -3.43 10.48 14.93
N ALA A 243 -2.09 10.51 14.91
CA ALA A 243 -1.33 11.27 13.92
C ALA A 243 -1.56 10.70 12.51
N ILE A 244 -1.59 9.37 12.38
CA ILE A 244 -1.87 8.70 11.11
C ILE A 244 -3.30 8.97 10.63
N LEU A 245 -4.28 9.04 11.53
CA LEU A 245 -5.65 9.43 11.21
C LEU A 245 -5.69 10.82 10.57
N GLN A 246 -4.97 11.80 11.13
CA GLN A 246 -4.91 13.16 10.56
C GLN A 246 -4.39 13.14 9.12
N LEU A 247 -3.29 12.40 8.86
CA LEU A 247 -2.77 12.24 7.50
C LEU A 247 -3.80 11.63 6.56
N ARG A 248 -4.42 10.51 6.96
CA ARG A 248 -5.39 9.78 6.14
C ARG A 248 -6.56 10.68 5.73
N MET A 249 -7.12 11.41 6.69
CA MET A 249 -8.23 12.33 6.44
C MET A 249 -7.80 13.50 5.54
N ALA A 250 -6.64 14.11 5.80
CA ALA A 250 -6.11 15.20 4.98
C ALA A 250 -5.88 14.76 3.53
N VAL A 251 -5.16 13.65 3.33
CA VAL A 251 -4.84 13.08 2.01
C VAL A 251 -6.11 12.66 1.26
N TYR A 252 -7.07 12.04 1.96
CA TYR A 252 -8.35 11.66 1.37
C TYR A 252 -9.16 12.88 0.92
N ASN A 253 -9.30 13.89 1.78
CA ASN A 253 -10.07 15.09 1.46
C ASN A 253 -9.42 15.92 0.34
N VAL A 254 -8.09 16.04 0.33
CA VAL A 254 -7.37 16.71 -0.76
C VAL A 254 -7.45 15.90 -2.05
N GLY A 255 -7.20 14.58 -1.99
CA GLY A 255 -7.24 13.69 -3.16
C GLY A 255 -8.62 13.58 -3.82
N THR A 256 -9.69 13.76 -3.05
CA THR A 256 -11.08 13.83 -3.56
C THR A 256 -11.54 15.24 -3.93
N GLY A 257 -10.69 16.25 -3.76
CA GLY A 257 -11.02 17.65 -4.05
C GLY A 257 -11.99 18.31 -3.06
N LYS A 258 -12.22 17.70 -1.89
CA LYS A 258 -13.08 18.24 -0.82
C LYS A 258 -12.39 19.34 -0.01
N MET A 259 -11.06 19.36 0.01
CA MET A 259 -10.25 20.37 0.68
C MET A 259 -9.06 20.77 -0.19
N THR A 260 -8.62 22.02 -0.04
CA THR A 260 -7.30 22.46 -0.50
C THR A 260 -6.19 21.96 0.43
N ILE A 261 -4.95 22.04 -0.02
CA ILE A 261 -3.77 21.68 0.77
C ILE A 261 -3.71 22.53 2.06
N ASP A 262 -3.86 23.85 1.95
CA ASP A 262 -3.73 24.75 3.10
C ASP A 262 -4.87 24.58 4.12
N GLU A 263 -6.09 24.30 3.66
CA GLU A 263 -7.19 23.94 4.56
C GLU A 263 -6.90 22.65 5.32
N ALA A 264 -6.37 21.62 4.64
CA ALA A 264 -6.06 20.35 5.27
C ALA A 264 -4.90 20.45 6.28
N ILE A 265 -3.91 21.29 5.99
CA ILE A 265 -2.81 21.63 6.91
C ILE A 265 -3.35 22.37 8.14
N GLY A 266 -4.16 23.41 7.93
CA GLY A 266 -4.74 24.20 9.02
C GLY A 266 -5.68 23.39 9.92
N ALA A 267 -6.27 22.31 9.39
CA ALA A 267 -7.14 21.40 10.12
C ALA A 267 -6.40 20.30 10.91
N TYR A 268 -5.06 20.23 10.86
CA TYR A 268 -4.32 19.19 11.60
C TYR A 268 -4.62 19.23 13.10
N GLY A 269 -4.93 18.06 13.67
CA GLY A 269 -5.34 17.89 15.07
C GLY A 269 -6.84 18.02 15.30
N SER A 270 -7.62 18.34 14.26
CA SER A 270 -9.09 18.47 14.34
C SER A 270 -9.85 17.37 13.60
N PHE A 271 -9.19 16.56 12.76
CA PHE A 271 -9.88 15.48 12.07
C PHE A 271 -10.30 14.39 13.07
N THR A 272 -11.55 13.95 12.97
CA THR A 272 -12.10 12.85 13.75
C THR A 272 -12.62 11.75 12.82
N LYS A 273 -12.81 10.55 13.38
CA LYS A 273 -13.53 9.45 12.71
C LYS A 273 -15.02 9.76 12.55
#